data_AF-A0A3M8EFY6-F1
#
_entry.id   AF-A0A3M8EFY6-F1
#
_cell.length_a   1.000
_cell.length_b   1.000
_cell.length_c   1.000
_cell.angle_alpha   90.00
_cell.angle_beta   90.00
_cell.angle_gamma   90.00
#
_symmetry.space_group_name_H-M   'P 1'
#
loop_
_entity.id
_entity.type
_entity.pdbx_description
1 polymer ?
#
loop_
_entity_poly.entity_id
_entity_poly.type
_entity_poly.pdbx_seq_one_letter_code
_entity_poly.pdbx_strand_id
1 'polypeptide(L)'
;MSYDPISEVVDEPLHVSEQSVRELIALRASEHFLLLPGTDTTGEKARLSLVLNGLLDRLIAGVLSNPSKLWVLSQFQPSLESVQAEDTEGREHFGSHLEQIMDILHIESSDGLLGFYL
;
A
#
# COMPACT_ATOMS: atom_id res chain seq x y z
N MET A 1 -9.80 6.86 24.14
CA MET A 1 -9.56 5.88 23.07
C MET A 1 -9.37 6.70 21.80
N SER A 2 -8.19 6.62 21.18
CA SER A 2 -8.05 7.08 19.80
C SER A 2 -8.72 6.03 18.92
N TYR A 3 -9.50 6.49 17.96
CA TYR A 3 -10.09 5.63 16.93
C TYR A 3 -8.97 5.00 16.09
N ASP A 4 -9.11 3.71 15.75
CA ASP A 4 -8.16 2.96 14.93
C ASP A 4 -8.90 2.43 13.68
N PRO A 5 -8.65 2.97 12.48
CA PRO A 5 -9.43 2.64 11.28
C PRO A 5 -9.33 1.17 10.88
N ILE A 6 -8.27 0.44 11.29
CA ILE A 6 -8.16 -0.99 10.99
C ILE A 6 -9.24 -1.81 11.71
N SER A 7 -9.84 -1.29 12.80
CA SER A 7 -10.90 -2.00 13.51
C SER A 7 -12.22 -2.08 12.74
N GLU A 8 -12.38 -1.27 11.69
CA GLU A 8 -13.55 -1.30 10.80
C GLU A 8 -13.38 -2.27 9.62
N VAL A 9 -12.15 -2.77 9.38
CA VAL A 9 -11.87 -3.69 8.28
C VAL A 9 -12.52 -5.04 8.56
N VAL A 10 -13.33 -5.49 7.61
CA VAL A 10 -13.93 -6.83 7.63
C VAL A 10 -12.94 -7.79 7.01
N ASP A 11 -12.49 -8.78 7.78
CA ASP A 11 -11.56 -9.79 7.28
C ASP A 11 -12.22 -10.73 6.26
N GLU A 12 -11.48 -11.02 5.20
CA GLU A 12 -11.89 -11.87 4.09
C GLU A 12 -10.69 -12.72 3.64
N PRO A 13 -10.90 -14.02 3.37
CA PRO A 13 -9.84 -14.87 2.85
C PRO A 13 -9.49 -14.49 1.40
N LEU A 14 -8.20 -14.33 1.12
CA LEU A 14 -7.70 -13.99 -0.21
C LEU A 14 -7.26 -15.24 -0.97
N HIS A 15 -7.44 -15.23 -2.30
CA HIS A 15 -6.91 -16.28 -3.17
C HIS A 15 -5.54 -15.86 -3.70
N VAL A 16 -4.52 -15.99 -2.84
CA VAL A 16 -3.15 -15.59 -3.16
C VAL A 16 -2.42 -16.73 -3.85
N SER A 17 -1.81 -16.45 -5.00
CA SER A 17 -1.03 -17.42 -5.76
C SER A 17 0.43 -17.00 -5.89
N GLU A 18 1.29 -17.93 -6.32
CA GLU A 18 2.67 -17.62 -6.74
C GLU A 18 2.72 -16.55 -7.84
N GLN A 19 1.67 -16.44 -8.66
CA GLN A 19 1.57 -15.40 -9.69
C GLN A 19 1.36 -14.01 -9.05
N SER A 20 0.47 -13.91 -8.06
CA SER A 20 0.25 -12.67 -7.31
C SER A 20 1.55 -12.17 -6.66
N VAL A 21 2.35 -13.08 -6.09
CA VAL A 21 3.66 -12.73 -5.52
C VAL A 21 4.65 -12.25 -6.58
N ARG A 22 4.68 -12.88 -7.76
CA ARG A 22 5.52 -12.40 -8.88
C ARG A 22 5.13 -11.01 -9.34
N GLU A 23 3.84 -10.69 -9.36
CA GLU A 23 3.35 -9.36 -9.69
C GLU A 23 3.76 -8.32 -8.64
N LEU A 24 3.70 -8.66 -7.35
CA LEU A 24 4.24 -7.80 -6.29
C LEU A 24 5.76 -7.61 -6.42
N ILE A 25 6.52 -8.66 -6.75
CA ILE A 25 7.97 -8.57 -7.01
C ILE A 25 8.26 -7.67 -8.22
N ALA A 26 7.47 -7.80 -9.29
CA ALA A 26 7.61 -6.95 -10.47
C ALA A 26 7.30 -5.49 -10.15
N LEU A 27 6.22 -5.23 -9.38
CA LEU A 27 5.90 -3.90 -8.89
C LEU A 27 7.03 -3.33 -8.05
N ARG A 28 7.58 -4.12 -7.12
CA ARG A 28 8.71 -3.74 -6.24
C ARG A 28 10.00 -3.42 -6.98
N ALA A 29 10.21 -4.00 -8.15
CA ALA A 29 11.37 -3.74 -9.01
C ALA A 29 11.17 -2.54 -9.95
N SER A 30 9.96 -1.99 -10.05
CA SER A 30 9.67 -0.87 -10.94
C SER A 30 10.08 0.47 -10.35
N GLU A 31 10.22 1.48 -11.21
CA GLU A 31 10.40 2.86 -10.76
C GLU A 31 9.04 3.46 -10.40
N HIS A 32 8.92 3.96 -9.18
CA HIS A 32 7.68 4.52 -8.65
C HIS A 32 7.65 6.05 -8.75
N PHE A 33 6.45 6.63 -8.68
CA PHE A 33 6.22 8.07 -8.59
C PHE A 33 6.80 8.90 -9.74
N LEU A 34 7.01 8.32 -10.92
CA LEU A 34 7.57 9.05 -12.08
C LEU A 34 6.75 10.29 -12.46
N LEU A 35 5.42 10.18 -12.33
CA LEU A 35 4.45 11.21 -12.68
C LEU A 35 4.11 12.19 -11.56
N LEU A 36 4.79 12.12 -10.42
CA LEU A 36 4.54 13.04 -9.30
C LEU A 36 4.78 14.49 -9.74
N PRO A 37 3.76 15.36 -9.66
CA PRO A 37 3.86 16.74 -10.12
C PRO A 37 4.74 17.59 -9.18
N GLY A 38 5.45 18.56 -9.75
CA GLY A 38 6.29 19.49 -8.99
C GLY A 38 7.62 19.79 -9.67
N THR A 39 8.27 20.88 -9.25
CA THR A 39 9.51 21.38 -9.88
C THR A 39 10.76 20.63 -9.40
N ASP A 40 10.79 20.21 -8.14
CA ASP A 40 11.86 19.37 -7.56
C ASP A 40 11.26 18.31 -6.63
N THR A 41 10.83 17.20 -7.23
CA THR A 41 10.20 16.07 -6.53
C THR A 41 11.19 14.99 -6.13
N THR A 42 12.50 15.19 -6.31
CA THR A 42 13.52 14.16 -6.11
C THR A 42 13.51 13.59 -4.70
N GLY A 43 13.49 14.48 -3.70
CA GLY A 43 13.48 14.08 -2.29
C GLY A 43 12.18 13.41 -1.86
N GLU A 44 11.06 13.88 -2.38
CA GLU A 44 9.72 13.33 -2.10
C GLU A 44 9.56 11.93 -2.71
N LYS A 45 9.91 11.77 -4.00
CA LYS A 45 9.94 10.46 -4.67
C LYS A 45 10.78 9.45 -3.90
N ALA A 46 11.93 9.87 -3.38
CA ALA A 46 12.79 8.99 -2.59
C ALA A 46 12.13 8.54 -1.27
N ARG A 47 11.47 9.45 -0.54
CA ARG A 47 10.75 9.12 0.71
C ARG A 47 9.57 8.20 0.44
N LEU A 48 8.71 8.54 -0.52
CA LEU A 48 7.53 7.75 -0.89
C LEU A 48 7.94 6.35 -1.39
N SER A 49 8.98 6.28 -2.23
CA SER A 49 9.52 5.00 -2.73
C SER A 49 10.05 4.13 -1.60
N LEU A 50 10.74 4.71 -0.62
CA LEU A 50 11.23 3.97 0.54
C LEU A 50 10.08 3.33 1.32
N VAL A 51 9.00 4.08 1.57
CA VAL A 51 7.82 3.59 2.29
C VAL A 51 7.06 2.52 1.50
N LEU A 52 6.85 2.73 0.20
CA LEU A 52 6.16 1.77 -0.67
C LEU A 52 6.95 0.47 -0.81
N ASN A 53 8.26 0.56 -1.03
CA ASN A 53 9.14 -0.59 -1.13
C ASN A 53 9.16 -1.41 0.16
N GLY A 54 9.19 -0.73 1.32
CA GLY A 54 9.10 -1.40 2.61
C GLY A 54 7.77 -2.13 2.82
N LEU A 55 6.66 -1.59 2.31
CA LEU A 55 5.36 -2.27 2.32
C LEU A 55 5.40 -3.53 1.44
N LEU A 56 5.83 -3.39 0.19
CA LEU A 56 5.93 -4.48 -0.77
C LEU A 56 6.82 -5.61 -0.25
N ASP A 57 7.95 -5.30 0.39
CA ASP A 57 8.85 -6.29 0.98
C ASP A 57 8.13 -7.12 2.07
N ARG A 58 7.30 -6.49 2.91
CA ARG A 58 6.49 -7.20 3.92
C ARG A 58 5.42 -8.09 3.27
N LEU A 59 4.73 -7.59 2.25
CA LEU A 59 3.69 -8.34 1.56
C LEU A 59 4.28 -9.56 0.84
N ILE A 60 5.35 -9.37 0.05
CA ILE A 60 6.04 -10.46 -0.67
C ILE A 60 6.47 -11.57 0.30
N ALA A 61 6.97 -11.21 1.49
CA ALA A 61 7.43 -12.18 2.48
C ALA A 61 6.29 -12.93 3.19
N GLY A 62 5.11 -12.32 3.35
CA GLY A 62 4.08 -12.82 4.27
C GLY A 62 2.75 -13.25 3.64
N VAL A 63 2.40 -12.74 2.46
CA VAL A 63 1.03 -12.85 1.92
C VAL A 63 0.61 -14.28 1.56
N LEU A 64 1.55 -15.13 1.12
CA LEU A 64 1.28 -16.55 0.87
C LEU A 64 0.98 -17.33 2.16
N SER A 65 1.61 -16.95 3.27
CA SER A 65 1.38 -17.58 4.57
C SER A 65 0.18 -16.99 5.32
N ASN A 66 -0.26 -15.79 4.92
CA ASN A 66 -1.35 -15.04 5.54
C ASN A 66 -2.30 -14.48 4.48
N PRO A 67 -3.03 -15.33 3.74
CA PRO A 67 -3.94 -14.90 2.68
C PRO A 67 -5.23 -14.31 3.28
N SER A 68 -5.12 -13.16 3.93
CA SER A 68 -6.20 -12.46 4.64
C SER A 68 -6.17 -10.98 4.29
N LYS A 69 -7.35 -10.43 3.96
CA LYS A 69 -7.56 -9.00 3.72
C LYS A 69 -7.13 -8.17 4.92
N LEU A 70 -7.54 -8.57 6.13
CA LEU A 70 -7.16 -7.87 7.35
C LEU A 70 -5.64 -7.90 7.56
N TRP A 71 -4.99 -9.03 7.30
CA TRP A 71 -3.53 -9.10 7.37
C TRP A 71 -2.87 -8.14 6.39
N VAL A 72 -3.29 -8.13 5.12
CA VAL A 72 -2.73 -7.21 4.10
C VAL A 72 -2.94 -5.75 4.51
N LEU A 73 -4.16 -5.36 4.87
CA LEU A 73 -4.49 -3.98 5.23
C LEU A 73 -3.81 -3.55 6.54
N SER A 74 -3.55 -4.47 7.48
CA SER A 74 -2.72 -4.18 8.65
C SER A 74 -1.26 -3.84 8.29
N GLN A 75 -0.76 -4.35 7.16
CA GLN A 75 0.57 -3.97 6.66
C GLN A 75 0.58 -2.58 6.01
N PHE A 76 -0.57 -2.13 5.49
CA PHE A 76 -0.73 -0.82 4.86
C PHE A 76 -0.69 0.29 5.90
N GLN A 77 -1.34 0.09 7.05
CA GLN A 77 -1.53 1.13 8.06
C GLN A 77 -0.23 1.84 8.50
N PRO A 78 0.87 1.15 8.85
CA PRO A 78 2.13 1.83 9.20
C PRO A 78 2.70 2.67 8.05
N SER A 79 2.49 2.25 6.80
CA SER A 79 2.93 2.97 5.61
C SER A 79 2.05 4.20 5.34
N LEU A 80 0.73 4.09 5.57
CA LEU A 80 -0.20 5.22 5.50
C LEU A 80 0.08 6.27 6.59
N GLU A 81 0.36 5.84 7.81
CA GLU A 81 0.80 6.74 8.89
C GLU A 81 2.10 7.47 8.54
N SER A 82 3.03 6.79 7.87
CA SER A 82 4.31 7.37 7.48
C SER A 82 4.19 8.45 6.39
N VAL A 83 3.20 8.35 5.51
CA VAL A 83 2.99 9.31 4.41
C VAL A 83 1.97 10.41 4.72
N GLN A 84 1.36 10.38 5.92
CA GLN A 84 0.33 11.37 6.31
C GLN A 84 0.85 12.81 6.33
N ALA A 85 2.17 13.00 6.50
CA ALA A 85 2.81 14.32 6.50
C ALA A 85 3.21 14.82 5.09
N GLU A 86 3.09 13.98 4.06
CA GLU A 86 3.32 14.40 2.68
C GLU A 86 2.15 15.26 2.20
N ASP A 87 2.35 16.01 1.11
CA ASP A 87 1.30 16.86 0.56
C ASP A 87 0.19 16.03 -0.12
N THR A 88 -0.83 16.72 -0.63
CA THR A 88 -1.97 16.04 -1.28
C THR A 88 -1.52 15.19 -2.46
N GLU A 89 -0.61 15.68 -3.30
CA GLU A 89 -0.15 14.97 -4.50
C GLU A 89 0.64 13.71 -4.12
N GLY A 90 1.55 13.82 -3.15
CA GLY A 90 2.30 12.69 -2.61
C GLY A 90 1.38 11.60 -2.05
N ARG A 91 0.35 11.99 -1.28
CA ARG A 91 -0.63 11.06 -0.71
C ARG A 91 -1.51 10.41 -1.79
N GLU A 92 -2.05 11.17 -2.73
CA GLU A 92 -2.88 10.65 -3.82
C GLU A 92 -2.10 9.65 -4.68
N HIS A 93 -0.88 10.00 -5.09
CA HIS A 93 -0.03 9.09 -5.86
C HIS A 93 0.38 7.85 -5.06
N PHE A 94 0.60 7.97 -3.74
CA PHE A 94 0.83 6.80 -2.89
C PHE A 94 -0.41 5.90 -2.86
N GLY A 95 -1.60 6.50 -2.72
CA GLY A 95 -2.89 5.82 -2.79
C GLY A 95 -3.07 4.99 -4.06
N SER A 96 -2.76 5.53 -5.23
CA SER A 96 -2.86 4.78 -6.49
C SER A 96 -1.98 3.53 -6.53
N HIS A 97 -0.82 3.54 -5.86
CA HIS A 97 0.01 2.34 -5.76
C HIS A 97 -0.56 1.32 -4.76
N LEU A 98 -1.24 1.77 -3.71
CA LEU A 98 -1.95 0.88 -2.79
C LEU A 98 -3.15 0.21 -3.47
N GLU A 99 -3.88 0.95 -4.30
CA GLU A 99 -4.95 0.40 -5.15
C GLU A 99 -4.40 -0.65 -6.12
N GLN A 100 -3.24 -0.39 -6.74
CA GLN A 100 -2.59 -1.40 -7.59
C GLN A 100 -2.22 -2.68 -6.82
N ILE A 101 -1.77 -2.57 -5.57
CA ILE A 101 -1.51 -3.74 -4.72
C ILE A 101 -2.81 -4.48 -4.41
N MET A 102 -3.90 -3.75 -4.13
CA MET A 102 -5.22 -4.33 -3.92
C MET A 102 -5.71 -5.09 -5.15
N ASP A 103 -5.52 -4.53 -6.36
CA ASP A 103 -5.87 -5.20 -7.62
C ASP A 103 -5.12 -6.53 -7.81
N ILE A 104 -3.80 -6.53 -7.57
CA ILE A 104 -2.94 -7.74 -7.64
C ILE A 104 -3.42 -8.83 -6.67
N LEU A 105 -3.91 -8.42 -5.50
CA LEU A 105 -4.37 -9.32 -4.43
C LEU A 105 -5.88 -9.57 -4.46
N HIS A 106 -6.59 -9.02 -5.46
CA HIS A 106 -8.03 -9.10 -5.62
C HIS A 106 -8.82 -8.62 -4.39
N ILE A 107 -8.38 -7.52 -3.78
CA ILE A 107 -9.08 -6.84 -2.69
C ILE A 107 -9.97 -5.75 -3.28
N GLU A 108 -11.28 -5.90 -3.16
CA GLU A 108 -12.25 -4.96 -3.76
C GLU A 108 -12.41 -3.65 -2.99
N SER A 109 -12.14 -3.66 -1.68
CA SER A 109 -12.39 -2.54 -0.77
C SER A 109 -11.33 -2.49 0.32
N SER A 110 -10.92 -1.27 0.70
CA SER A 110 -10.09 -1.04 1.89
C SER A 110 -10.91 -0.80 3.17
N ASP A 111 -12.23 -0.91 3.06
CA ASP A 111 -13.21 -0.66 4.13
C ASP A 111 -13.03 0.71 4.80
N GLY A 112 -12.68 1.71 3.97
CA GLY A 112 -12.46 3.09 4.42
C GLY A 112 -11.07 3.35 4.99
N LEU A 113 -10.20 2.34 5.11
CA LEU A 113 -8.83 2.52 5.62
C LEU A 113 -8.04 3.54 4.79
N LEU A 114 -8.05 3.41 3.44
CA LEU A 114 -7.33 4.37 2.59
C LEU A 114 -7.90 5.77 2.73
N GLY A 115 -9.23 5.93 2.68
CA GLY A 115 -9.90 7.22 2.77
C GLY A 115 -9.77 7.92 4.13
N PHE A 116 -9.33 7.22 5.18
CA PHE A 116 -9.01 7.84 6.46
C PHE A 116 -7.66 8.58 6.45
N TYR A 117 -6.67 8.08 5.69
CA TYR A 117 -5.29 8.59 5.70
C TYR A 117 -4.94 9.48 4.50
N LEU A 118 -5.57 9.23 3.34
CA LEU A 118 -5.35 9.95 2.08
C LEU A 118 -6.33 11.13 1.97
#